data_AF-A0A954K8T6-F1
#
_entry.id   AF-A0A954K8T6-F1
#
_cell.length_a   1.000
_cell.length_b   1.000
_cell.length_c   1.000
_cell.angle_alpha   90.00
_cell.angle_beta   90.00
_cell.angle_gamma   90.00
#
_symmetry.space_group_name_H-M   'P 1'
#
loop_
_entity.id
_entity.type
_entity.pdbx_description
1 polymer ?
#
loop_
_entity_poly.entity_id
_entity_poly.type
_entity_poly.pdbx_seq_one_letter_code
_entity_poly.pdbx_strand_id
1 'polypeptide(L)'
;MTSLPYALLRLTGINFMPSNLFHRFLFLALFLEVSLFAGFEQAMWAGDLKIVTFNEDVTPKIGVPVAYAPARKIVTPLYARGVVLLSDEQPVVLCAVDAIGIGNQGYDTWREKLAEAAGTSPERVAVHSLHQHDAPRIDFATGKIMEEQGLGGKNYDNEYGMQCISQVA
;
A
#
# COMPACT_ATOMS: atom_id res chain seq x y z
N MET A 1 -49.76 -51.00 -58.28
CA MET A 1 -49.61 -50.92 -56.81
C MET A 1 -48.12 -50.76 -56.52
N THR A 2 -47.68 -49.51 -56.33
CA THR A 2 -47.24 -48.91 -55.03
C THR A 2 -45.79 -49.31 -54.71
N SER A 3 -44.79 -48.45 -54.50
CA SER A 3 -44.70 -47.00 -54.27
C SER A 3 -43.20 -46.61 -54.29
N LEU A 4 -42.86 -45.44 -54.85
CA LEU A 4 -41.65 -44.64 -54.55
C LEU A 4 -41.73 -44.08 -53.10
N PRO A 5 -40.75 -43.31 -52.54
CA PRO A 5 -39.39 -42.88 -52.97
C PRO A 5 -38.35 -42.93 -51.82
N TYR A 6 -37.13 -42.39 -51.99
CA TYR A 6 -36.53 -41.39 -51.08
C TYR A 6 -35.31 -40.73 -51.73
N ALA A 7 -35.52 -39.53 -52.25
CA ALA A 7 -34.48 -38.51 -52.40
C ALA A 7 -34.18 -37.93 -51.01
N LEU A 8 -32.92 -37.62 -50.68
CA LEU A 8 -32.52 -36.53 -49.79
C LEU A 8 -30.98 -36.48 -49.65
N LEU A 9 -30.33 -35.47 -50.23
CA LEU A 9 -29.34 -34.58 -49.56
C LEU A 9 -28.56 -33.75 -50.60
N ARG A 10 -29.12 -32.59 -50.93
CA ARG A 10 -28.36 -31.38 -51.26
C ARG A 10 -29.06 -30.27 -50.50
N LEU A 11 -28.43 -29.70 -49.47
CA LEU A 11 -28.73 -28.37 -48.91
C LEU A 11 -27.81 -28.09 -47.72
N THR A 12 -26.53 -27.82 -47.97
CA THR A 12 -25.70 -27.00 -47.06
C THR A 12 -24.70 -26.22 -47.92
N GLY A 13 -25.04 -24.96 -48.24
CA GLY A 13 -24.17 -24.03 -48.97
C GLY A 13 -23.04 -23.49 -48.10
N ILE A 14 -22.21 -24.37 -47.57
CA ILE A 14 -21.02 -23.99 -46.80
C ILE A 14 -19.90 -23.74 -47.81
N ASN A 15 -19.69 -22.47 -48.17
CA ASN A 15 -18.50 -22.08 -48.93
C ASN A 15 -17.27 -22.29 -48.05
N PHE A 16 -16.53 -23.36 -48.30
CA PHE A 16 -15.23 -23.59 -47.66
C PHE A 16 -14.28 -22.47 -48.08
N MET A 17 -13.74 -21.72 -47.11
CA MET A 17 -12.67 -20.77 -47.39
C MET A 17 -11.51 -21.50 -48.08
N PRO A 18 -10.90 -20.93 -49.15
CA PRO A 18 -9.73 -21.53 -49.77
C PRO A 18 -8.62 -21.67 -48.71
N SER A 19 -7.89 -22.79 -48.75
CA SER A 19 -6.91 -23.16 -47.73
C SER A 19 -5.94 -22.02 -47.39
N ASN A 20 -5.44 -21.30 -48.39
CA ASN A 20 -4.52 -20.18 -48.21
C ASN A 20 -5.11 -19.01 -47.39
N LEU A 21 -6.43 -18.80 -47.48
CA LEU A 21 -7.13 -17.78 -46.71
C LEU A 21 -7.37 -18.25 -45.27
N PHE A 22 -7.72 -19.53 -45.07
CA PHE A 22 -7.85 -20.12 -43.74
C PHE A 22 -6.54 -20.08 -42.94
N HIS A 23 -5.41 -20.42 -43.58
CA HIS A 23 -4.09 -20.34 -42.92
C HIS A 23 -3.71 -18.91 -42.56
N ARG A 24 -4.07 -17.91 -43.39
CA ARG A 24 -3.85 -16.49 -43.09
C ARG A 24 -4.67 -16.01 -41.89
N PHE A 25 -5.94 -16.40 -41.81
CA PHE A 25 -6.79 -16.08 -40.66
C PHE A 25 -6.32 -16.77 -39.38
N LEU A 26 -5.92 -18.04 -39.46
CA LEU A 26 -5.38 -18.79 -38.33
C LEU A 26 -4.07 -18.15 -37.84
N PHE A 27 -3.17 -17.78 -38.75
CA PHE A 27 -1.94 -17.05 -38.41
C PHE A 27 -2.24 -15.71 -37.73
N LEU A 28 -3.19 -14.92 -38.24
CA LEU A 28 -3.52 -13.62 -37.65
C LEU A 28 -4.13 -13.77 -36.26
N ALA A 29 -5.02 -14.75 -36.07
CA ALA A 29 -5.65 -15.03 -34.78
C ALA A 29 -4.61 -15.49 -33.75
N LEU A 30 -3.72 -16.41 -34.12
CA LEU A 30 -2.59 -16.82 -33.27
C LEU A 30 -1.65 -15.66 -32.96
N PHE A 31 -1.35 -14.80 -33.94
CA PHE A 31 -0.46 -13.65 -33.73
C PHE A 31 -1.10 -12.60 -32.79
N LEU A 32 -2.41 -12.40 -32.89
CA LEU A 32 -3.16 -11.49 -32.02
C LEU A 32 -3.28 -12.05 -30.59
N GLU A 33 -3.52 -13.34 -30.42
CA GLU A 33 -3.50 -14.01 -29.12
C GLU A 33 -2.11 -13.92 -28.48
N VAL A 34 -1.05 -14.23 -29.23
CA VAL A 34 0.34 -14.09 -28.72
C VAL A 34 0.65 -12.63 -28.34
N SER A 35 0.17 -11.65 -29.09
CA SER A 35 0.39 -10.22 -28.77
C SER A 35 -0.40 -9.74 -27.54
N LEU A 36 -1.55 -10.37 -27.25
CA LEU A 36 -2.35 -10.08 -26.05
C LEU A 36 -1.81 -10.78 -24.79
N PHE A 37 -1.14 -11.93 -24.95
CA PHE A 37 -0.56 -12.70 -23.85
C PHE A 37 0.95 -12.49 -23.65
N ALA A 38 1.65 -11.89 -24.62
CA ALA A 38 3.03 -11.42 -24.45
C ALA A 38 3.01 -10.12 -23.63
N GLY A 39 2.73 -10.25 -22.33
CA GLY A 39 3.11 -9.22 -21.37
C GLY A 39 4.60 -8.97 -21.53
N PHE A 40 4.97 -7.78 -21.98
CA PHE A 40 6.35 -7.33 -21.95
C PHE A 40 6.75 -7.25 -20.47
N GLU A 41 7.37 -8.30 -19.93
CA GLU A 41 8.17 -8.15 -18.71
C GLU A 41 9.44 -7.37 -19.08
N GLN A 42 9.28 -6.05 -19.18
CA GLN A 42 10.43 -5.17 -19.21
C GLN A 42 11.05 -5.24 -17.81
N ALA A 43 12.25 -5.81 -17.71
CA ALA A 43 13.04 -5.72 -16.50
C ALA A 43 13.30 -4.22 -16.23
N MET A 44 12.56 -3.63 -15.29
CA MET A 44 12.77 -2.26 -14.86
C MET A 44 13.97 -2.22 -13.93
N TRP A 45 15.01 -1.52 -14.37
CA TRP A 45 16.18 -1.19 -13.56
C TRP A 45 15.99 0.20 -12.96
N ALA A 46 15.93 0.30 -11.64
CA ALA A 46 15.86 1.57 -10.93
C ALA A 46 17.26 2.13 -10.57
N GLY A 47 18.32 1.61 -11.18
CA GLY A 47 19.70 1.98 -10.87
C GLY A 47 20.26 1.33 -9.60
N ASP A 48 21.29 1.94 -9.03
CA ASP A 48 21.97 1.44 -7.84
C ASP A 48 21.16 1.74 -6.57
N LEU A 49 20.73 0.69 -5.88
CA LEU A 49 20.00 0.81 -4.62
C LEU A 49 20.95 1.23 -3.48
N LYS A 50 20.62 2.33 -2.80
CA LYS A 50 21.22 2.73 -1.52
C LYS A 50 20.18 2.72 -0.43
N ILE A 51 20.59 2.35 0.78
CA ILE A 51 19.72 2.29 1.95
C ILE A 51 20.28 3.24 3.01
N VAL A 52 19.43 4.14 3.49
CA VAL A 52 19.70 4.99 4.66
C VAL A 52 18.78 4.54 5.79
N THR A 53 19.29 4.46 7.01
CA THR A 53 18.52 4.06 8.20
C THR A 53 18.34 5.24 9.14
N PHE A 54 17.21 5.30 9.84
CA PHE A 54 17.01 6.19 10.98
C PHE A 54 16.41 5.42 12.17
N ASN A 55 16.67 5.90 13.38
CA ASN A 55 16.15 5.36 14.64
C ASN A 55 16.04 6.46 15.67
N GLU A 56 14.83 6.92 15.92
CA GLU A 56 14.54 8.06 16.79
C GLU A 56 13.75 7.61 18.03
N ASP A 57 14.10 8.18 19.18
CA ASP A 57 13.42 7.92 20.45
C ASP A 57 12.09 8.69 20.48
N VAL A 58 11.00 7.92 20.59
CA VAL A 58 9.62 8.43 20.66
C VAL A 58 8.97 8.09 21.99
N THR A 59 9.77 7.88 23.04
CA THR A 59 9.27 7.51 24.36
C THR A 59 8.34 8.61 24.90
N PRO A 60 7.07 8.30 25.22
CA PRO A 60 6.16 9.28 25.78
C PRO A 60 6.60 9.71 27.18
N LYS A 61 6.29 10.95 27.54
CA LYS A 61 6.43 11.40 28.94
C LYS A 61 5.49 10.60 29.84
N ILE A 62 5.87 10.46 31.11
CA ILE A 62 4.98 9.93 32.15
C ILE A 62 3.68 10.74 32.17
N GLY A 63 2.54 10.05 32.20
CA GLY A 63 1.21 10.65 32.15
C GLY A 63 0.53 10.60 30.76
N VAL A 64 1.27 10.45 29.66
CA VAL A 64 0.67 10.28 28.33
C VAL A 64 -0.11 8.95 28.28
N PRO A 65 -1.31 8.91 27.69
CA PRO A 65 -2.10 7.69 27.60
C PRO A 65 -1.40 6.63 26.72
N VAL A 66 -1.19 5.44 27.29
CA VAL A 66 -0.92 4.20 26.55
C VAL A 66 -2.20 3.35 26.51
N ALA A 67 -2.16 2.08 26.08
CA ALA A 67 -3.39 1.36 25.72
C ALA A 67 -4.51 1.40 26.76
N TYR A 68 -4.20 1.13 28.03
CA TYR A 68 -5.21 0.97 29.08
C TYR A 68 -5.07 1.95 30.24
N ALA A 69 -3.99 2.72 30.29
CA ALA A 69 -3.70 3.66 31.36
C ALA A 69 -2.72 4.75 30.89
N PRO A 70 -2.60 5.86 31.62
CA PRO A 70 -1.44 6.74 31.51
C PRO A 70 -0.13 5.98 31.78
N ALA A 71 0.93 6.31 31.05
CA ALA A 71 2.27 5.80 31.30
C ALA A 71 2.72 6.16 32.73
N ARG A 72 3.13 5.16 33.53
CA ARG A 72 3.54 5.35 34.94
C ARG A 72 5.03 5.17 35.18
N LYS A 73 5.69 4.44 34.28
CA LYS A 73 7.11 4.12 34.33
C LYS A 73 7.59 3.80 32.92
N ILE A 74 8.82 4.19 32.60
CA ILE A 74 9.53 3.72 31.41
C ILE A 74 10.39 2.53 31.82
N VAL A 75 10.10 1.35 31.25
CA VAL A 75 10.90 0.13 31.46
C VAL A 75 11.91 -0.01 30.33
N THR A 76 11.44 0.15 29.10
CA THR A 76 12.22 0.21 27.87
C THR A 76 11.79 1.44 27.07
N PRO A 77 12.73 2.17 26.42
CA PRO A 77 12.37 3.25 25.51
C PRO A 77 11.57 2.73 24.30
N LEU A 78 10.80 3.63 23.68
CA LEU A 78 10.05 3.40 22.46
C LEU A 78 10.73 4.10 21.28
N TYR A 79 10.71 3.49 20.10
CA TYR A 79 11.40 3.99 18.92
C TYR A 79 10.50 4.07 17.68
N ALA A 80 10.81 5.05 16.83
CA ALA A 80 10.46 5.03 15.42
C ALA A 80 11.71 4.69 14.61
N ARG A 81 11.62 3.61 13.84
CA ARG A 81 12.73 3.08 13.04
C ARG A 81 12.33 3.04 11.59
N GLY A 82 13.24 3.39 10.71
CA GLY A 82 12.94 3.26 9.30
C GLY A 82 14.14 3.17 8.40
N VAL A 83 13.81 2.88 7.14
CA VAL A 83 14.73 2.82 6.03
C VAL A 83 14.23 3.71 4.90
N VAL A 84 15.14 4.43 4.28
CA VAL A 84 14.92 5.19 3.06
C VAL A 84 15.66 4.47 1.94
N LEU A 85 14.90 4.01 0.94
CA LEU A 85 15.42 3.39 -0.27
C LEU A 85 15.65 4.49 -1.30
N LEU A 86 16.91 4.67 -1.69
CA LEU A 86 17.34 5.63 -2.69
C LEU A 86 17.75 4.89 -3.96
N SER A 87 17.33 5.42 -5.10
CA SER A 87 17.55 4.85 -6.42
C SER A 87 17.56 5.99 -7.45
N ASP A 88 17.48 5.69 -8.75
CA ASP A 88 17.28 6.70 -9.78
C ASP A 88 15.84 7.27 -9.81
N GLU A 89 14.92 6.67 -9.05
CA GLU A 89 13.59 7.19 -8.78
C GLU A 89 13.50 7.99 -7.46
N GLN A 90 12.34 8.62 -7.21
CA GLN A 90 12.05 9.28 -5.94
C GLN A 90 12.19 8.31 -4.74
N PRO A 91 12.65 8.81 -3.57
CA PRO A 91 12.85 7.99 -2.38
C PRO A 91 11.60 7.21 -1.95
N VAL A 92 11.79 6.02 -1.39
CA VAL A 92 10.73 5.26 -0.71
C VAL A 92 11.08 5.18 0.77
N VAL A 93 10.13 5.52 1.65
CA VAL A 93 10.34 5.51 3.10
C VAL A 93 9.49 4.41 3.73
N LEU A 94 10.14 3.53 4.48
CA LEU A 94 9.47 2.52 5.31
C LEU A 94 9.76 2.87 6.77
N CYS A 95 8.72 3.11 7.56
CA CYS A 95 8.82 3.42 8.98
C CYS A 95 8.00 2.43 9.81
N ALA A 96 8.57 1.96 10.91
CA ALA A 96 7.92 1.17 11.94
C ALA A 96 8.02 1.93 13.27
N VAL A 97 6.89 2.12 13.92
CA VAL A 97 6.77 2.92 15.14
C VAL A 97 6.26 2.02 16.26
N ASP A 98 6.91 2.15 17.40
CA ASP A 98 6.52 1.61 18.70
C ASP A 98 5.23 2.30 19.20
N ALA A 99 4.11 2.06 18.51
CA ALA A 99 2.77 2.56 18.80
C ALA A 99 1.79 1.38 18.92
N ILE A 100 0.73 1.52 19.73
CA ILE A 100 -0.37 0.53 19.70
C ILE A 100 -1.16 0.65 18.39
N GLY A 101 -1.28 1.84 17.82
CA GLY A 101 -1.97 2.05 16.57
C GLY A 101 -1.78 3.46 16.05
N ILE A 102 -1.64 3.56 14.73
CA ILE A 102 -1.60 4.81 13.98
C ILE A 102 -2.74 4.73 12.96
N GLY A 103 -3.69 5.65 13.03
CA GLY A 103 -4.92 5.59 12.23
C GLY A 103 -5.39 6.95 11.74
N ASN A 104 -6.27 6.91 10.75
CA ASN A 104 -6.95 8.07 10.16
C ASN A 104 -5.95 9.23 9.88
N GLN A 105 -6.29 10.46 10.31
CA GLN A 105 -5.47 11.64 10.10
C GLN A 105 -4.06 11.50 10.72
N GLY A 106 -3.88 10.67 11.76
CA GLY A 106 -2.55 10.36 12.29
C GLY A 106 -1.67 9.68 11.24
N TYR A 107 -2.21 8.69 10.52
CA TYR A 107 -1.49 7.97 9.46
C TYR A 107 -1.16 8.89 8.28
N ASP A 108 -2.12 9.72 7.88
CA ASP A 108 -1.92 10.67 6.77
C ASP A 108 -0.82 11.67 7.10
N THR A 109 -0.86 12.30 8.29
CA THR A 109 0.16 13.27 8.72
C THR A 109 1.55 12.64 8.85
N TRP A 110 1.65 11.39 9.35
CA TRP A 110 2.91 10.66 9.38
C TRP A 110 3.53 10.52 7.98
N ARG A 111 2.72 10.11 7.00
CA ARG A 111 3.18 9.93 5.61
C ARG A 111 3.55 11.25 4.96
N GLU A 112 2.75 12.28 5.15
CA GLU A 112 3.02 13.63 4.64
C GLU A 112 4.35 14.18 5.17
N LYS A 113 4.57 14.08 6.48
CA LYS A 113 5.78 14.65 7.12
C LYS A 113 7.05 13.90 6.74
N LEU A 114 7.01 12.57 6.74
CA LEU A 114 8.16 11.78 6.28
C LEU A 114 8.43 11.96 4.79
N ALA A 115 7.39 12.13 3.96
CA ALA A 115 7.55 12.41 2.55
C ALA A 115 8.23 13.76 2.31
N GLU A 116 7.80 14.80 3.03
CA GLU A 116 8.40 16.13 3.01
C GLU A 116 9.89 16.06 3.37
N ALA A 117 10.23 15.39 4.49
CA ALA A 117 11.60 15.24 4.97
C ALA A 117 12.50 14.47 3.99
N ALA A 118 11.97 13.42 3.36
CA ALA A 118 12.70 12.60 2.40
C ALA A 118 12.68 13.15 0.96
N GLY A 119 11.97 14.25 0.69
CA GLY A 119 11.83 14.80 -0.67
C GLY A 119 11.10 13.88 -1.64
N THR A 120 10.04 13.20 -1.17
CA THR A 120 9.21 12.26 -1.94
C THR A 120 7.72 12.57 -1.78
N SER A 121 6.84 11.67 -2.22
CA SER A 121 5.38 11.77 -2.06
C SER A 121 4.84 10.82 -0.97
N PRO A 122 3.70 11.13 -0.33
CA PRO A 122 3.09 10.25 0.67
C PRO A 122 2.83 8.82 0.18
N GLU A 123 2.54 8.63 -1.12
CA GLU A 123 2.34 7.32 -1.78
C GLU A 123 3.58 6.44 -1.74
N ARG A 124 4.77 7.04 -1.60
CA ARG A 124 6.05 6.34 -1.46
C ARG A 124 6.48 6.21 0.01
N VAL A 125 5.56 6.44 0.95
CA VAL A 125 5.78 6.28 2.39
C VAL A 125 4.81 5.25 2.96
N ALA A 126 5.35 4.25 3.66
CA ALA A 126 4.58 3.29 4.43
C ALA A 126 4.96 3.36 5.91
N VAL A 127 3.97 3.52 6.78
CA VAL A 127 4.15 3.63 8.24
C VAL A 127 3.41 2.49 8.93
N HIS A 128 4.10 1.79 9.82
CA HIS A 128 3.58 0.62 10.51
C HIS A 128 3.60 0.85 12.02
N SER A 129 2.58 0.39 12.72
CA SER A 129 2.57 0.32 14.19
C SER A 129 2.89 -1.10 14.64
N LEU A 130 3.77 -1.28 15.62
CA LEU A 130 4.06 -2.61 16.18
C LEU A 130 2.90 -3.21 16.97
N HIS A 131 1.93 -2.40 17.40
CA HIS A 131 0.75 -2.83 18.15
C HIS A 131 1.07 -3.32 19.58
N GLN A 132 2.10 -2.78 20.21
CA GLN A 132 2.38 -3.09 21.63
C GLN A 132 1.42 -2.33 22.56
N HIS A 133 0.96 -2.99 23.62
CA HIS A 133 -0.08 -2.46 24.50
C HIS A 133 0.42 -1.45 25.54
N ASP A 134 1.72 -1.26 25.64
CA ASP A 134 2.32 -0.24 26.50
C ASP A 134 2.79 0.99 25.72
N ALA A 135 2.22 1.22 24.53
CA ALA A 135 2.52 2.37 23.68
C ALA A 135 1.30 3.27 23.40
N PRO A 136 1.51 4.53 22.98
CA PRO A 136 0.43 5.47 22.66
C PRO A 136 -0.30 5.14 21.35
N ARG A 137 -1.55 5.64 21.26
CA ARG A 137 -2.34 5.70 20.02
C ARG A 137 -2.10 7.04 19.33
N ILE A 138 -2.02 7.04 18.00
CA ILE A 138 -1.87 8.26 17.20
C ILE A 138 -2.99 8.31 16.17
N ASP A 139 -3.98 9.17 16.42
CA ASP A 139 -5.09 9.44 15.52
C ASP A 139 -5.67 10.82 15.86
N PHE A 140 -5.30 11.82 15.05
CA PHE A 140 -5.68 13.20 15.30
C PHE A 140 -7.18 13.46 15.12
N ALA A 141 -7.83 12.74 14.20
CA ALA A 141 -9.26 12.88 13.97
C ALA A 141 -10.06 12.35 15.17
N THR A 142 -9.73 11.16 15.66
CA THR A 142 -10.38 10.60 16.86
C THR A 142 -10.05 11.41 18.10
N GLY A 143 -8.80 11.85 18.26
CA GLY A 143 -8.37 12.69 19.37
C GLY A 143 -9.18 13.99 19.43
N LYS A 144 -9.37 14.66 18.29
CA LYS A 144 -10.18 15.88 18.20
C LYS A 144 -11.65 15.64 18.58
N ILE A 145 -12.26 14.55 18.09
CA ILE A 145 -13.63 14.19 18.49
C ILE A 145 -13.71 13.97 20.00
N MET A 146 -12.71 13.31 20.60
CA MET A 146 -12.68 13.11 22.05
C MET A 146 -12.53 14.41 22.83
N GLU A 147 -11.69 15.34 22.37
CA GLU A 147 -11.55 16.68 22.96
C GLU A 147 -12.88 17.44 22.94
N GLU A 148 -13.60 17.42 21.82
CA GLU A 148 -14.92 18.06 21.67
C GLU A 148 -15.98 17.49 22.63
N GLN A 149 -15.82 16.23 23.05
CA GLN A 149 -16.69 15.58 24.04
C GLN A 149 -16.18 15.73 25.50
N GLY A 150 -15.14 16.52 25.75
CA GLY A 150 -14.54 16.68 27.08
C GLY A 150 -13.76 15.44 27.56
N LEU A 151 -13.34 14.58 26.63
CA LEU A 151 -12.58 13.36 26.89
C LEU A 151 -11.12 13.43 26.39
N GLY A 152 -10.65 14.64 26.06
CA GLY A 152 -9.28 14.89 25.58
C GLY A 152 -8.20 14.34 26.52
N GLY A 153 -7.10 13.85 25.96
CA GLY A 153 -5.98 13.29 26.72
C GLY A 153 -6.24 11.91 27.37
N LYS A 154 -7.46 11.36 27.30
CA LYS A 154 -7.79 10.09 27.96
C LYS A 154 -7.19 8.87 27.25
N ASN A 155 -7.36 8.78 25.93
CA ASN A 155 -6.88 7.67 25.10
C ASN A 155 -5.98 8.12 23.95
N TYR A 156 -6.09 9.40 23.57
CA TYR A 156 -5.35 10.04 22.50
C TYR A 156 -4.81 11.35 23.05
N ASP A 157 -3.54 11.59 22.77
CA ASP A 157 -2.83 12.81 23.10
C ASP A 157 -2.27 13.36 21.78
N ASN A 158 -2.99 14.33 21.21
CA ASN A 158 -2.66 14.90 19.91
C ASN A 158 -1.35 15.70 19.96
N GLU A 159 -1.03 16.31 21.10
CA GLU A 159 0.22 17.04 21.30
C GLU A 159 1.40 16.07 21.26
N TYR A 160 1.32 14.96 22.02
CA TYR A 160 2.31 13.89 21.94
C TYR A 160 2.41 13.32 20.51
N GLY A 161 1.27 13.04 19.86
CA GLY A 161 1.27 12.47 18.52
C GLY A 161 1.99 13.36 17.51
N MET A 162 1.79 14.68 17.58
CA MET A 162 2.50 15.63 16.69
C MET A 162 3.97 15.78 17.07
N GLN A 163 4.29 15.84 18.37
CA GLN A 163 5.67 15.86 18.86
C GLN A 163 6.45 14.64 18.34
N CYS A 164 5.83 13.46 18.43
CA CYS A 164 6.37 12.19 17.95
C CYS A 164 6.72 12.26 16.46
N ILE A 165 5.80 12.76 15.62
CA ILE A 165 6.04 12.92 14.18
C ILE A 165 7.19 13.91 13.91
N SER A 166 7.17 15.08 14.56
CA SER A 166 8.18 16.13 14.37
C SER A 166 9.58 15.76 14.84
N GLN A 167 9.73 14.74 15.69
CA GLN A 167 11.05 14.23 16.07
C GLN A 167 11.65 13.31 15.00
N VAL A 168 10.82 12.69 14.17
CA VAL A 168 11.25 11.66 13.21
C VAL A 168 11.39 12.21 11.80
N ALA A 169 10.55 13.17 11.42
CA ALA A 169 10.57 13.86 10.13
C ALA A 169 11.37 15.16 10.21
#